data_AF-A0A1U7VXY6-F1
#
_entry.id   AF-A0A1U7VXY6-F1
#
_cell.length_a   1.000
_cell.length_b   1.000
_cell.length_c   1.000
_cell.angle_alpha   90.00
_cell.angle_beta   90.00
_cell.angle_gamma   90.00
#
_symmetry.space_group_name_H-M   'P 1'
#
loop_
_entity.id
_entity.type
_entity.pdbx_description
1 polymer ?
#
loop_
_entity_poly.entity_id
_entity_poly.type
_entity_poly.pdbx_seq_one_letter_code
_entity_poly.pdbx_strand_id
1 'polypeptide(L)'
;MAYNKLRALFLLSLFLIATTTPLAHGVLINGQNVIGLRVRGLLVCSATGNPPGPGIAGVNVKISCNGGSTSLVQVLTDANGYFQTIITALDGILFDQTTTPCQVIIDTPIASCSLLASTGTLRAPITLVGTLIQTLLGLVADATCGAFHLVPIA
;
A
#
# COMPACT_ATOMS: atom_id res chain seq x y z
N MET A 1 35.40 39.68 28.78
CA MET A 1 35.32 39.19 27.38
C MET A 1 35.05 37.68 27.24
N ALA A 2 35.28 36.83 28.26
CA ALA A 2 35.04 35.39 28.17
C ALA A 2 33.55 34.98 28.14
N TYR A 3 32.67 35.73 28.82
CA TYR A 3 31.24 35.43 28.92
C TYR A 3 30.49 35.48 27.57
N ASN A 4 30.88 36.41 26.68
CA ASN A 4 30.26 36.54 25.36
C ASN A 4 30.62 35.38 24.42
N LYS A 5 31.83 34.81 24.56
CA LYS A 5 32.26 33.63 23.80
C LYS A 5 31.51 32.36 24.23
N LEU A 6 31.23 32.21 25.54
CA LEU A 6 30.50 31.07 26.08
C LEU A 6 29.01 31.09 25.67
N ARG A 7 28.37 32.26 25.67
CA ARG A 7 27.00 32.46 25.16
C ARG A 7 26.91 32.17 23.66
N ALA A 8 27.89 32.62 22.86
CA ALA A 8 27.92 32.36 21.43
C ALA A 8 28.05 30.87 21.13
N LEU A 9 28.89 30.13 21.88
CA LEU A 9 29.02 28.68 21.74
C LEU A 9 27.72 27.95 22.08
N PHE A 10 27.03 28.36 23.16
CA PHE A 10 25.79 27.74 23.60
C PHE A 10 24.65 27.97 22.60
N LEU A 11 24.58 29.16 21.99
CA LEU A 11 23.61 29.48 20.94
C LEU A 11 23.91 28.73 19.64
N LEU A 12 25.19 28.57 19.26
CA LEU A 12 25.59 27.73 18.13
C LEU A 12 25.21 26.26 18.35
N SER A 13 25.41 25.71 19.55
CA SER A 13 25.01 24.34 19.85
C SER A 13 23.48 24.16 19.81
N LEU A 14 22.71 25.15 20.25
CA LEU A 14 21.24 25.08 20.20
C LEU A 14 20.72 25.15 18.75
N PHE A 15 21.40 25.90 17.87
CA PHE A 15 21.07 25.98 16.45
C PHE A 15 21.42 24.70 15.69
N LEU A 16 22.48 23.98 16.08
CA LEU A 16 22.87 22.70 15.46
C LEU A 16 21.92 21.53 15.79
N ILE A 17 21.19 21.59 16.91
CA ILE A 17 20.25 20.52 17.29
C ILE A 17 18.88 20.71 16.62
N ALA A 18 18.59 21.91 16.09
CA ALA A 18 17.31 22.21 15.45
C ALA A 18 17.17 21.68 14.01
N THR A 19 18.22 21.11 13.41
CA THR A 19 18.21 20.68 11.99
C THR A 19 17.96 19.20 11.78
N THR A 20 17.81 18.39 12.84
CA THR A 20 17.44 16.97 12.70
C THR A 20 15.96 16.74 12.97
N THR A 21 15.09 17.46 12.27
CA THR A 21 13.72 16.96 12.10
C THR A 21 13.80 15.74 11.19
N PRO A 22 13.44 14.52 11.64
CA PRO A 22 13.14 13.47 10.69
C PRO A 22 12.00 14.02 9.83
N LEU A 23 12.23 14.20 8.54
CA LEU A 23 11.16 14.38 7.59
C LEU A 23 10.36 13.08 7.63
N ALA A 24 9.38 13.00 8.53
CA ALA A 24 8.27 12.08 8.39
C ALA A 24 7.54 12.56 7.12
N HIS A 25 7.99 12.05 5.97
CA HIS A 25 7.34 12.28 4.69
C HIS A 25 6.00 11.56 4.75
N GLY A 26 5.01 12.19 5.38
CA GLY A 26 3.63 11.73 5.28
C GLY A 26 3.20 11.78 3.82
N VAL A 27 2.43 10.79 3.42
CA VAL A 27 1.96 10.69 2.04
C VAL A 27 0.92 11.79 1.81
N LEU A 28 1.08 12.55 0.73
CA LEU A 28 0.10 13.53 0.32
C LEU A 28 -0.82 12.92 -0.73
N ILE A 29 -2.11 12.77 -0.39
CA ILE A 29 -3.15 12.42 -1.36
C ILE A 29 -4.04 13.65 -1.52
N ASN A 30 -4.10 14.18 -2.74
CA ASN A 30 -4.81 15.43 -3.05
C ASN A 30 -4.41 16.61 -2.12
N GLY A 31 -3.12 16.70 -1.75
CA GLY A 31 -2.61 17.75 -0.86
C GLY A 31 -2.90 17.56 0.63
N GLN A 32 -3.54 16.45 1.03
CA GLN A 32 -3.77 16.12 2.43
C GLN A 32 -2.79 15.05 2.91
N ASN A 33 -2.24 15.24 4.11
CA ASN A 33 -1.40 14.24 4.76
C ASN A 33 -2.25 13.06 5.23
N VAL A 34 -1.98 11.88 4.68
CA VAL A 34 -2.63 10.63 5.09
C VAL A 34 -1.65 9.77 5.86
N ILE A 35 -2.17 9.13 6.91
CA ILE A 35 -1.41 8.19 7.75
C ILE A 35 -1.46 6.76 7.21
N GLY A 36 -2.25 6.52 6.15
CA GLY A 36 -2.30 5.23 5.47
C GLY A 36 -3.27 5.16 4.31
N LEU A 37 -3.25 4.00 3.64
CA LEU A 37 -4.12 3.63 2.53
C LEU A 37 -4.89 2.36 2.86
N ARG A 38 -6.21 2.43 2.91
CA ARG A 38 -7.09 1.26 2.96
C ARG A 38 -7.28 0.71 1.55
N VAL A 39 -6.94 -0.55 1.33
CA VAL A 39 -7.10 -1.25 0.05
C VAL A 39 -8.12 -2.37 0.21
N ARG A 40 -9.10 -2.44 -0.69
CA ARG A 40 -10.17 -3.46 -0.67
C ARG A 40 -10.33 -4.09 -2.05
N GLY A 41 -10.65 -5.38 -2.09
CA GLY A 41 -10.93 -6.07 -3.35
C GLY A 41 -11.66 -7.39 -3.15
N LEU A 42 -11.95 -8.05 -4.27
CA LEU A 42 -12.67 -9.31 -4.33
C LEU A 42 -11.97 -10.23 -5.33
N LEU A 43 -11.63 -11.44 -4.89
CA LEU A 43 -11.15 -12.52 -5.73
C LEU A 43 -12.21 -13.61 -5.81
N VAL A 44 -12.56 -14.01 -7.04
CA VAL A 44 -13.52 -15.10 -7.27
C VAL A 44 -12.90 -16.22 -8.08
N CYS A 45 -13.49 -17.40 -7.99
CA CYS A 45 -13.15 -18.51 -8.87
C CYS A 45 -13.82 -18.34 -10.23
N SER A 46 -13.08 -17.75 -11.15
CA SER A 46 -13.39 -17.64 -12.57
C SER A 46 -12.10 -17.83 -13.37
N ALA A 47 -12.19 -17.95 -14.71
CA ALA A 47 -11.01 -18.10 -15.56
C ALA A 47 -10.03 -16.91 -15.47
N THR A 48 -10.46 -15.76 -14.94
CA THR A 48 -9.64 -14.54 -14.83
C THR A 48 -9.43 -14.07 -13.38
N GLY A 49 -10.08 -14.70 -12.40
CA GLY A 49 -10.10 -14.23 -11.01
C GLY A 49 -11.07 -13.07 -10.77
N ASN A 50 -11.79 -12.60 -11.79
CA ASN A 50 -12.74 -11.49 -11.71
C ASN A 50 -14.20 -11.98 -11.67
N PRO A 51 -15.13 -11.22 -11.05
CA PRO A 51 -16.56 -11.50 -11.09
C PRO A 51 -17.10 -11.65 -12.52
N PRO A 52 -18.14 -12.49 -12.72
CA PRO A 52 -18.88 -13.26 -11.70
C PRO A 52 -18.19 -14.60 -11.34
N GLY A 53 -18.44 -15.08 -10.12
CA GLY A 53 -17.96 -16.37 -9.61
C GLY A 53 -18.09 -16.47 -8.09
N PRO A 54 -17.94 -17.66 -7.49
CA PRO A 54 -17.88 -17.80 -6.04
C PRO A 54 -16.56 -17.24 -5.50
N GLY A 55 -16.59 -16.60 -4.34
CA GLY A 55 -15.38 -16.11 -3.68
C GLY A 55 -14.40 -17.22 -3.32
N ILE A 56 -13.10 -16.92 -3.35
CA ILE A 56 -12.06 -17.89 -2.96
C ILE A 56 -11.48 -17.49 -1.60
N ALA A 57 -11.61 -18.36 -0.61
CA ALA A 57 -11.09 -18.13 0.74
C ALA A 57 -9.62 -18.52 0.91
N GLY A 58 -8.93 -17.83 1.83
CA GLY A 58 -7.59 -18.17 2.29
C GLY A 58 -6.47 -17.92 1.28
N VAL A 59 -6.73 -17.16 0.21
CA VAL A 59 -5.72 -16.82 -0.81
C VAL A 59 -4.86 -15.68 -0.29
N ASN A 60 -3.55 -15.83 -0.39
CA ASN A 60 -2.60 -14.80 0.00
C ASN A 60 -2.52 -13.70 -1.07
N VAL A 61 -2.87 -12.49 -0.66
CA VAL A 61 -2.88 -11.28 -1.49
C VAL A 61 -1.73 -10.39 -1.07
N LYS A 62 -0.83 -10.10 -2.00
CA LYS A 62 0.32 -9.20 -1.79
C LYS A 62 0.01 -7.84 -2.38
N ILE A 63 0.39 -6.78 -1.68
CA ILE A 63 0.35 -5.43 -2.24
C ILE A 63 1.78 -4.92 -2.41
N SER A 64 2.09 -4.42 -3.60
CA SER A 64 3.40 -3.86 -3.92
C SER A 64 3.27 -2.51 -4.61
N CYS A 65 4.11 -1.56 -4.22
CA CYS A 65 4.26 -0.25 -4.86
C CYS A 65 5.68 -0.11 -5.43
N ASN A 66 5.98 0.97 -6.16
CA ASN A 66 7.33 1.25 -6.68
C ASN A 66 7.87 0.17 -7.64
N GLY A 67 7.02 -0.37 -8.51
CA GLY A 67 7.46 -1.29 -9.57
C GLY A 67 7.59 -2.76 -9.16
N GLY A 68 7.10 -3.17 -7.98
CA GLY A 68 6.97 -4.60 -7.65
C GLY A 68 8.12 -5.19 -6.82
N SER A 69 9.12 -4.40 -6.43
CA SER A 69 10.35 -4.89 -5.79
C SER A 69 10.19 -5.28 -4.32
N THR A 70 9.16 -4.77 -3.64
CA THR A 70 8.85 -5.11 -2.24
C THR A 70 7.37 -5.35 -2.04
N SER A 71 7.03 -6.48 -1.39
CA SER A 71 5.68 -6.70 -0.86
C SER A 71 5.55 -5.87 0.41
N LEU A 72 4.66 -4.89 0.40
CA LEU A 72 4.43 -3.99 1.53
C LEU A 72 3.57 -4.65 2.59
N VAL A 73 2.54 -5.37 2.16
CA VAL A 73 1.56 -6.02 3.04
C VAL A 73 1.08 -7.32 2.39
N GLN A 74 0.79 -8.30 3.24
CA GLN A 74 0.13 -9.54 2.87
C GLN A 74 -1.17 -9.69 3.66
N VAL A 75 -2.24 -10.12 2.99
CA VAL A 75 -3.55 -10.33 3.59
C VAL A 75 -4.23 -11.54 2.97
N LEU A 76 -5.00 -12.29 3.75
CA LEU A 76 -5.77 -13.42 3.25
C LEU A 76 -7.17 -12.97 2.81
N THR A 77 -7.68 -13.57 1.74
CA THR A 77 -9.10 -13.46 1.40
C THR A 77 -9.98 -14.18 2.44
N ASP A 78 -11.14 -13.60 2.72
CA ASP A 78 -12.16 -14.17 3.60
C ASP A 78 -13.00 -15.27 2.91
N ALA A 79 -14.00 -15.81 3.62
CA ALA A 79 -14.89 -16.85 3.11
C ALA A 79 -15.65 -16.49 1.82
N ASN A 80 -15.81 -15.19 1.54
CA ASN A 80 -16.50 -14.66 0.37
C ASN A 80 -15.52 -14.14 -0.70
N GLY A 81 -14.22 -14.36 -0.52
CA GLY A 81 -13.18 -13.91 -1.44
C GLY A 81 -12.79 -12.43 -1.28
N TYR A 82 -13.35 -11.72 -0.31
CA TYR A 82 -12.99 -10.33 -0.06
C TYR A 82 -11.66 -10.26 0.67
N PHE A 83 -10.87 -9.24 0.35
CA PHE A 83 -9.69 -8.87 1.13
C PHE A 83 -9.73 -7.38 1.42
N GLN A 84 -9.25 -7.02 2.60
CA GLN A 84 -9.11 -5.64 3.03
C GLN A 84 -7.87 -5.50 3.91
N THR A 85 -7.06 -4.48 3.65
CA THR A 85 -5.94 -4.15 4.53
C THR A 85 -5.69 -2.64 4.56
N ILE A 86 -4.91 -2.19 5.55
CA ILE A 86 -4.45 -0.81 5.67
C ILE A 86 -2.92 -0.82 5.61
N ILE A 87 -2.38 -0.09 4.63
CA ILE A 87 -0.95 0.15 4.50
C ILE A 87 -0.67 1.47 5.20
N THR A 88 0.03 1.44 6.33
CA THR A 88 0.38 2.66 7.06
C THR A 88 1.54 3.38 6.38
N ALA A 89 1.51 4.71 6.38
CA ALA A 89 2.51 5.56 5.76
C ALA A 89 3.86 5.60 6.52
N LEU A 90 4.09 4.68 7.45
CA LEU A 90 5.28 4.64 8.30
C LEU A 90 6.56 4.30 7.52
N ASP A 91 6.44 3.76 6.31
CA ASP A 91 7.55 3.25 5.52
C ASP A 91 8.01 4.18 4.37
N GLY A 92 7.68 5.48 4.42
CA GLY A 92 8.12 6.44 3.40
C GLY A 92 7.63 6.10 1.98
N ILE A 93 6.54 5.33 1.87
CA ILE A 93 5.97 4.88 0.59
C ILE A 93 5.32 6.08 -0.08
N LEU A 94 5.94 6.62 -1.12
CA LEU A 94 5.29 7.57 -2.00
C LEU A 94 4.21 6.82 -2.80
N PHE A 95 2.94 7.02 -2.42
CA PHE A 95 1.81 6.58 -3.25
C PHE A 95 1.72 7.47 -4.48
N ASP A 96 2.57 7.20 -5.46
CA ASP A 96 2.50 7.81 -6.77
C ASP A 96 1.72 6.92 -7.73
N GLN A 97 0.49 7.35 -8.05
CA GLN A 97 -0.37 6.70 -9.02
C GLN A 97 0.08 6.96 -10.47
N THR A 98 1.07 7.84 -10.69
CA THR A 98 1.45 8.32 -12.02
C THR A 98 2.70 7.64 -12.58
N THR A 99 3.78 7.51 -11.81
CA THR A 99 5.04 6.94 -12.32
C THR A 99 5.23 5.45 -11.99
N THR A 100 4.79 5.01 -10.80
CA THR A 100 4.97 3.62 -10.34
C THR A 100 3.77 3.12 -9.53
N PRO A 101 2.64 2.81 -10.19
CA PRO A 101 1.39 2.52 -9.50
C PRO A 101 1.49 1.28 -8.62
N CYS A 102 0.82 1.34 -7.48
CA CYS A 102 0.66 0.19 -6.61
C CYS A 102 -0.26 -0.86 -7.26
N GLN A 103 0.09 -2.12 -7.05
CA GLN A 103 -0.63 -3.26 -7.61
C GLN A 103 -0.85 -4.34 -6.56
N VAL A 104 -1.97 -5.03 -6.72
CA VAL A 104 -2.27 -6.28 -6.05
C VAL A 104 -1.65 -7.41 -6.86
N ILE A 105 -0.99 -8.35 -6.16
CA ILE A 105 -0.32 -9.52 -6.75
C ILE A 105 -0.78 -10.76 -6.01
N ILE A 106 -1.23 -11.77 -6.75
CA ILE A 106 -1.65 -13.07 -6.23
C ILE A 106 -0.95 -14.14 -7.07
N ASP A 107 -0.28 -15.08 -6.41
CA ASP A 107 0.41 -16.16 -7.10
C ASP A 107 -0.60 -17.22 -7.56
N THR A 108 -0.42 -17.74 -8.78
CA THR A 108 -1.19 -18.86 -9.34
C THR A 108 -0.26 -20.03 -9.65
N PRO A 109 -0.73 -21.30 -9.58
CA PRO A 109 -2.13 -21.73 -9.48
C PRO A 109 -2.75 -21.61 -8.09
N ILE A 110 -4.08 -21.54 -8.03
CA ILE A 110 -4.85 -21.54 -6.79
C ILE A 110 -5.54 -22.89 -6.62
N ALA A 111 -5.10 -23.69 -5.64
CA ALA A 111 -5.55 -25.08 -5.46
C ALA A 111 -7.08 -25.22 -5.28
N SER A 112 -7.73 -24.24 -4.67
CA SER A 112 -9.19 -24.21 -4.44
C SER A 112 -10.00 -23.73 -5.66
N CYS A 113 -9.35 -23.40 -6.78
CA CYS A 113 -10.02 -22.98 -8.01
C CYS A 113 -9.36 -23.57 -9.26
N SER A 114 -9.96 -24.62 -9.81
CA SER A 114 -9.46 -25.29 -11.03
C SER A 114 -9.46 -24.40 -12.27
N LEU A 115 -10.24 -23.31 -12.28
CA LEU A 115 -10.25 -22.33 -13.38
C LEU A 115 -8.99 -21.44 -13.40
N LEU A 116 -8.26 -21.35 -12.28
CA LEU A 116 -7.01 -20.59 -12.14
C LEU A 116 -5.81 -21.54 -11.98
N ALA A 117 -5.72 -22.53 -12.88
CA ALA A 117 -4.69 -23.56 -12.86
C ALA A 117 -3.37 -23.16 -13.56
N SER A 118 -3.36 -22.05 -14.32
CA SER A 118 -2.16 -21.58 -15.01
C SER A 118 -1.15 -20.99 -14.01
N THR A 119 0.11 -21.40 -14.13
CA THR A 119 1.21 -20.87 -13.32
C THR A 119 1.55 -19.43 -13.72
N GLY A 120 1.62 -18.52 -12.76
CA GLY A 120 1.79 -17.11 -13.03
C GLY A 120 1.48 -16.22 -11.82
N THR A 121 1.13 -14.97 -12.10
CA THR A 121 0.60 -14.04 -11.11
C THR A 121 -0.64 -13.33 -11.65
N LEU A 122 -1.71 -13.28 -10.88
CA LEU A 122 -2.79 -12.34 -11.13
C LEU A 122 -2.35 -10.97 -10.61
N ARG A 123 -2.48 -9.95 -11.47
CA ARG A 123 -2.11 -8.58 -11.13
C ARG A 123 -3.30 -7.65 -11.37
N ALA A 124 -3.52 -6.72 -10.45
CA ALA A 124 -4.54 -5.70 -10.58
C ALA A 124 -4.04 -4.34 -10.08
N PRO A 125 -4.42 -3.23 -10.73
CA PRO A 125 -4.08 -1.88 -10.27
C PRO A 125 -4.86 -1.54 -8.98
N ILE A 126 -4.29 -0.69 -8.14
CA ILE A 126 -4.97 -0.10 -6.98
C ILE A 126 -5.39 1.32 -7.34
N THR A 127 -6.70 1.59 -7.33
CA THR A 127 -7.27 2.89 -7.70
C THR A 127 -7.81 3.61 -6.47
N LEU A 128 -7.46 4.88 -6.28
CA LEU A 128 -8.02 5.72 -5.22
C LEU A 128 -9.50 6.04 -5.50
N VAL A 129 -10.35 5.90 -4.49
CA VAL A 129 -11.78 6.25 -4.57
C VAL A 129 -12.01 7.74 -4.31
N GLY A 130 -10.95 8.50 -3.97
CA GLY A 130 -11.02 9.92 -3.63
C GLY A 130 -11.62 10.22 -2.26
N THR A 131 -11.98 9.18 -1.49
CA THR A 131 -12.52 9.33 -0.13
C THR A 131 -11.40 9.27 0.89
N LEU A 132 -11.36 10.27 1.77
CA LEU A 132 -10.52 10.28 2.97
C LEU A 132 -11.38 9.96 4.19
N ILE A 133 -10.92 9.00 4.99
CA ILE A 133 -11.62 8.51 6.16
C ILE A 133 -10.90 9.05 7.38
N GLN A 134 -11.58 9.89 8.16
CA GLN A 134 -11.06 10.36 9.44
C GLN A 134 -11.09 9.21 10.45
N THR A 135 -9.93 8.87 11.00
CA THR A 135 -9.78 7.93 12.10
C THR A 135 -9.28 8.67 13.35
N LEU A 136 -9.22 7.97 14.49
CA LEU A 136 -8.63 8.50 15.71
C LEU A 136 -7.14 8.87 15.54
N LEU A 137 -6.41 8.14 14.68
CA LEU A 137 -4.98 8.30 14.48
C LEU A 137 -4.64 9.29 13.35
N GLY A 138 -5.60 9.63 12.49
CA GLY A 138 -5.41 10.50 11.33
C GLY A 138 -6.27 10.12 10.13
N LEU A 139 -6.01 10.75 8.99
CA LEU A 139 -6.70 10.49 7.74
C LEU A 139 -6.17 9.23 7.04
N VAL A 140 -7.08 8.35 6.63
CA VAL A 140 -6.77 7.17 5.81
C VAL A 140 -7.45 7.33 4.46
N ALA A 141 -6.70 7.22 3.37
CA ALA A 141 -7.29 7.21 2.04
C ALA A 141 -7.92 5.85 1.72
N ASP A 142 -9.01 5.84 0.96
CA ASP A 142 -9.66 4.61 0.50
C ASP A 142 -9.32 4.31 -0.97
N ALA A 143 -9.01 3.05 -1.24
CA ALA A 143 -8.70 2.52 -2.55
C ALA A 143 -9.32 1.14 -2.79
N THR A 144 -9.55 0.86 -4.06
CA THR A 144 -10.10 -0.41 -4.54
C THR A 144 -9.15 -1.09 -5.51
N CYS A 145 -9.10 -2.41 -5.41
CA CYS A 145 -8.49 -3.27 -6.41
C CYS A 145 -9.30 -3.20 -7.71
N GLY A 146 -8.62 -2.97 -8.83
CA GLY A 146 -9.18 -3.08 -10.17
C GLY A 146 -9.33 -4.53 -10.62
N ALA A 147 -9.55 -4.71 -11.92
CA ALA A 147 -9.65 -6.02 -12.53
C ALA A 147 -8.28 -6.74 -12.57
N PHE A 148 -8.29 -8.03 -12.28
CA PHE A 148 -7.13 -8.91 -12.41
C PHE A 148 -6.85 -9.27 -13.86
N HIS A 149 -5.57 -9.32 -14.20
CA HIS A 149 -5.05 -9.92 -15.43
C HIS A 149 -3.94 -10.92 -15.07
N LEU A 150 -3.93 -12.08 -15.72
CA LEU A 150 -2.92 -13.10 -15.52
C LEU A 150 -1.63 -12.74 -16.27
N VAL A 151 -0.51 -12.72 -15.55
CA VAL A 151 0.84 -12.65 -16.11
C VAL A 151 1.47 -14.04 -15.97
N PRO A 152 1.56 -14.83 -17.05
CA PRO A 152 2.16 -16.17 -17.01
C PRO A 152 3.64 -16.11 -16.67
N ILE A 153 4.14 -17.16 -16.01
CA ILE A 153 5.59 -17.41 -15.93
C ILE A 153 5.95 -18.23 -17.16
N ALA A 154 6.84 -17.69 -18.01
CA ALA A 154 7.32 -18.35 -19.22
C ALA A 154 8.25 -19.53 -18.91
#